data_AF-A0A679FHB9-F1
#
_entry.id   AF-A0A679FHB9-F1
#
_cell.length_a   1.000
_cell.length_b   1.000
_cell.length_c   1.000
_cell.angle_alpha   90.00
_cell.angle_beta   90.00
_cell.angle_gamma   90.00
#
_symmetry.space_group_name_H-M   'P 1'
#
loop_
_entity.id
_entity.type
_entity.pdbx_description
1 polymer ?
#
loop_
_entity_poly.entity_id
_entity_poly.type
_entity_poly.pdbx_seq_one_letter_code
_entity_poly.pdbx_strand_id
1 'polypeptide(L)'
;MMKKKMGLSALIIFAILFSFGLGAIAAPKLTLLFNNKQQKIDVRIINNQPYVPLYSIVGLFGGKVTYEKKTNRYQVTSKDFNPHPSQAKSYTVNVMGASGPMKITINKVTVDPAYKYDPYLPPIKAVVLDVVVENTSSAKISWHPAQGIFALNTGEQIEDALLYSQNVSGDFLGHTVKKGKIALPVHGDLERVRMVKCYIHAAFDEQLQPVGEDLSLEIPFR
;
A
#
# COMPACT_ATOMS: atom_id res chain seq x y z
N MET A 1 -11.59 -34.99 -84.34
CA MET A 1 -11.59 -35.36 -82.90
C MET A 1 -10.40 -34.68 -82.20
N MET A 2 -10.41 -33.34 -82.01
CA MET A 2 -9.20 -32.59 -81.58
C MET A 2 -9.46 -31.31 -80.75
N LYS A 3 -10.63 -31.16 -80.11
CA LYS A 3 -10.95 -29.96 -79.30
C LYS A 3 -10.94 -30.15 -77.78
N LYS A 4 -10.77 -31.38 -77.27
CA LYS A 4 -10.84 -31.67 -75.81
C LYS A 4 -9.49 -31.66 -75.08
N LYS A 5 -8.34 -31.58 -75.78
CA LYS A 5 -6.99 -31.65 -75.16
C LYS A 5 -6.32 -30.29 -74.92
N MET A 6 -6.82 -29.19 -75.49
CA MET A 6 -6.24 -27.84 -75.31
C MET A 6 -6.74 -27.10 -74.06
N GLY A 7 -7.89 -27.48 -73.49
CA GLY A 7 -8.43 -26.83 -72.29
C GLY A 7 -7.74 -27.24 -70.99
N LEU A 8 -7.19 -28.46 -70.92
CA LEU A 8 -6.62 -29.00 -69.69
C LEU A 8 -5.18 -28.49 -69.43
N SER A 9 -4.39 -28.28 -70.48
CA SER A 9 -3.01 -27.77 -70.35
C SER A 9 -2.95 -26.28 -69.98
N ALA A 10 -3.92 -25.47 -70.42
CA ALA A 10 -4.00 -24.06 -70.05
C ALA A 10 -4.38 -23.88 -68.56
N LEU A 11 -5.20 -24.78 -68.01
CA LEU A 11 -5.63 -24.76 -66.61
C LEU A 11 -4.50 -25.13 -65.63
N ILE A 12 -3.61 -26.04 -66.03
CA ILE A 12 -2.47 -26.46 -65.20
C ILE A 12 -1.39 -25.38 -65.15
N ILE A 13 -1.14 -24.66 -66.24
CA ILE A 13 -0.18 -23.53 -66.27
C ILE A 13 -0.73 -22.34 -65.45
N PHE A 14 -2.04 -22.10 -65.49
CA PHE A 14 -2.68 -21.05 -64.68
C PHE A 14 -2.65 -21.37 -63.17
N ALA A 15 -2.73 -22.64 -62.79
CA ALA A 15 -2.65 -23.08 -61.39
C ALA A 15 -1.23 -22.94 -60.80
N ILE A 16 -0.18 -23.12 -61.61
CA ILE A 16 1.23 -22.98 -61.17
C ILE A 16 1.65 -21.50 -61.05
N LEU A 17 1.02 -20.59 -61.82
CA LEU A 17 1.27 -19.15 -61.71
C LEU A 17 0.57 -18.50 -60.51
N PHE A 18 -0.51 -19.08 -59.98
CA PHE A 18 -1.18 -18.59 -58.77
C PHE A 18 -0.56 -19.09 -57.46
N SER A 19 0.27 -20.13 -57.48
CA SER A 19 0.87 -20.71 -56.26
C SER A 19 2.03 -19.90 -55.67
N PHE A 20 2.44 -18.79 -56.28
CA PHE A 20 3.51 -17.90 -55.76
C PHE A 20 2.99 -16.52 -55.31
N GLY A 21 1.67 -16.29 -55.33
CA GLY A 21 1.07 -14.97 -55.07
C GLY A 21 0.65 -14.68 -53.62
N LEU A 22 0.88 -15.59 -52.67
CA LEU A 22 0.72 -15.29 -51.24
C LEU A 22 2.09 -14.99 -50.66
N GLY A 23 2.61 -13.81 -51.04
CA GLY A 23 3.81 -13.24 -50.45
C GLY A 23 3.67 -13.22 -48.93
N ALA A 24 4.76 -13.58 -48.24
CA ALA A 24 4.88 -13.38 -46.82
C ALA A 24 4.45 -11.93 -46.50
N ILE A 25 3.29 -11.76 -45.86
CA ILE A 25 2.91 -10.49 -45.28
C ILE A 25 4.00 -10.21 -44.24
N ALA A 26 4.84 -9.22 -44.52
CA ALA A 26 5.82 -8.76 -43.55
C ALA A 26 5.06 -8.37 -42.28
N ALA A 27 5.39 -9.01 -41.15
CA ALA A 27 4.77 -8.69 -39.88
C ALA A 27 4.87 -7.18 -39.64
N PRO A 28 3.78 -6.50 -39.22
CA PRO A 28 3.81 -5.07 -39.02
C PRO A 28 4.94 -4.70 -38.05
N LYS A 29 5.83 -3.81 -38.48
CA LYS A 29 6.92 -3.30 -37.63
C LYS A 29 6.29 -2.51 -36.49
N LEU A 30 6.39 -3.04 -35.28
CA LEU A 30 5.89 -2.39 -34.08
C LEU A 30 6.81 -1.23 -33.71
N THR A 31 6.21 -0.11 -33.30
CA THR A 31 6.93 1.09 -32.89
C THR A 31 6.65 1.37 -31.42
N LEU A 32 7.69 1.60 -30.62
CA LEU A 32 7.56 2.06 -29.24
C LEU A 32 7.81 3.57 -29.17
N LEU A 33 6.88 4.29 -28.54
CA LEU A 33 7.05 5.70 -28.20
C LEU A 33 7.30 5.82 -26.69
N PHE A 34 8.29 6.63 -26.30
CA PHE A 34 8.53 7.02 -24.92
C PHE A 34 8.63 8.54 -24.86
N ASN A 35 7.80 9.18 -24.02
CA ASN A 35 7.65 10.64 -23.96
C ASN A 35 7.44 11.26 -25.35
N ASN A 36 6.52 10.69 -26.14
CA ASN A 36 6.18 11.09 -27.51
C ASN A 36 7.35 11.02 -28.52
N LYS A 37 8.46 10.37 -28.14
CA LYS A 37 9.62 10.16 -29.03
C LYS A 37 9.72 8.69 -29.38
N GLN A 38 9.88 8.41 -30.66
CA GLN A 38 10.11 7.06 -31.16
C GLN A 38 11.43 6.49 -30.63
N GLN A 39 11.35 5.29 -30.08
CA GLN A 39 12.48 4.55 -29.54
C GLN A 39 12.89 3.45 -30.50
N LYS A 40 14.21 3.25 -30.64
CA LYS A 40 14.79 2.13 -31.41
C LYS A 40 14.85 0.87 -30.53
N ILE A 41 13.70 0.41 -30.08
CA ILE A 41 13.57 -0.79 -29.22
C ILE A 41 12.78 -1.85 -29.99
N ASP A 42 13.33 -3.06 -30.03
CA ASP A 42 12.68 -4.22 -30.64
C ASP A 42 11.47 -4.63 -29.78
N VAL A 43 10.28 -4.61 -30.37
CA VAL A 43 9.04 -5.06 -29.72
C VAL A 43 8.62 -6.37 -30.37
N ARG A 44 8.51 -7.42 -29.57
CA ARG A 44 8.11 -8.77 -30.03
C ARG A 44 6.78 -9.16 -29.45
N ILE A 45 5.94 -9.83 -30.24
CA ILE A 45 4.71 -10.43 -29.71
C ILE A 45 4.99 -11.87 -29.30
N ILE A 46 4.74 -12.20 -28.04
CA ILE A 46 4.77 -13.57 -27.52
C ILE A 46 3.42 -13.81 -26.84
N ASN A 47 2.71 -14.88 -27.19
CA ASN A 47 1.38 -15.19 -26.64
C ASN A 47 0.40 -14.00 -26.71
N ASN A 48 0.38 -13.29 -27.85
CA ASN A 48 -0.46 -12.12 -28.09
C ASN A 48 -0.19 -10.92 -27.15
N GLN A 49 0.99 -10.86 -26.52
CA GLN A 49 1.43 -9.75 -25.66
C GLN A 49 2.73 -9.15 -26.17
N PRO A 50 2.91 -7.81 -26.11
CA PRO A 50 4.15 -7.17 -26.50
C PRO A 50 5.22 -7.31 -25.41
N TYR A 51 6.40 -7.75 -25.82
CA TYR A 51 7.60 -7.86 -25.02
C TYR A 51 8.67 -6.96 -25.58
N VAL A 52 9.44 -6.39 -24.66
CA VAL A 52 10.55 -5.49 -24.93
C VAL A 52 11.74 -5.92 -24.09
N PRO A 53 12.98 -5.77 -24.59
CA PRO A 53 14.16 -6.09 -23.79
C PRO A 53 14.21 -5.26 -22.51
N LEU A 54 14.36 -5.94 -21.38
CA LEU A 54 14.38 -5.31 -20.04
C LEU A 54 15.44 -4.20 -19.95
N TYR A 55 16.65 -4.46 -20.44
CA TYR A 55 17.74 -3.48 -20.48
C TYR A 55 17.38 -2.20 -21.24
N SER A 56 16.64 -2.33 -22.34
CA SER A 56 16.27 -1.19 -23.19
C SER A 56 15.25 -0.29 -22.49
N ILE A 57 14.23 -0.87 -21.86
CA ILE A 57 13.21 -0.09 -21.13
C ILE A 57 13.80 0.58 -19.91
N VAL A 58 14.58 -0.15 -19.11
CA VAL A 58 15.18 0.42 -17.89
C VAL A 58 16.13 1.58 -18.23
N GLY A 59 16.85 1.50 -19.36
CA GLY A 59 17.67 2.59 -19.87
C GLY A 59 16.89 3.87 -20.18
N LEU A 60 15.62 3.78 -20.60
CA LEU A 60 14.78 4.96 -20.84
C LEU A 60 14.51 5.78 -19.56
N PHE A 61 14.49 5.11 -18.42
CA PHE A 61 14.33 5.72 -17.08
C PHE A 61 15.68 5.99 -16.40
N GLY A 62 16.78 5.98 -17.16
CA GLY A 62 18.13 6.19 -16.64
C GLY A 62 18.63 5.11 -15.68
N GLY A 63 17.96 3.96 -15.64
CA GLY A 63 18.21 2.89 -14.70
C GLY A 63 19.33 1.91 -15.09
N LYS A 64 19.54 0.90 -14.25
CA LYS A 64 20.48 -0.21 -14.50
C LYS A 64 19.81 -1.56 -14.24
N VAL A 65 20.21 -2.55 -15.03
CA VAL A 65 19.80 -3.95 -14.85
C VAL A 65 21.05 -4.78 -14.58
N THR A 66 21.05 -5.52 -13.47
CA THR A 66 22.14 -6.42 -13.07
C THR A 66 21.59 -7.83 -12.99
N TYR A 67 22.29 -8.82 -13.55
CA TYR A 67 21.94 -10.23 -13.40
C TYR A 67 22.88 -10.90 -12.41
N GLU A 68 22.31 -11.45 -11.34
CA GLU A 68 23.02 -12.22 -10.32
C GLU A 68 22.88 -13.71 -10.62
N LYS A 69 23.96 -14.31 -11.14
CA LYS A 69 23.98 -15.73 -11.51
C LYS A 69 23.76 -16.68 -10.32
N LYS A 70 24.29 -16.34 -9.13
CA LYS A 70 24.21 -17.18 -7.93
C LYS A 70 22.78 -17.40 -7.45
N THR A 71 21.96 -16.36 -7.55
CA THR A 71 20.57 -16.35 -7.08
C THR A 71 19.56 -16.49 -8.23
N ASN A 72 20.05 -16.50 -9.47
CA ASN A 72 19.26 -16.45 -10.69
C ASN A 72 18.26 -15.27 -10.71
N ARG A 73 18.72 -14.08 -10.29
CA ARG A 73 17.87 -12.89 -10.15
C ARG A 73 18.33 -11.75 -11.04
N TYR A 74 17.38 -11.03 -11.61
CA TYR A 74 17.62 -9.70 -12.14
C TYR A 74 17.30 -8.65 -11.07
N GLN A 75 18.21 -7.69 -10.89
CA GLN A 75 17.99 -6.48 -10.10
C GLN A 75 17.86 -5.29 -11.04
N VAL A 76 16.89 -4.43 -10.78
CA VAL A 76 16.61 -3.24 -11.57
C VAL A 76 16.66 -2.02 -10.65
N THR A 77 17.43 -1.01 -11.04
CA THR A 77 17.46 0.31 -10.39
C THR A 77 17.04 1.37 -11.39
N SER A 78 16.49 2.50 -10.92
CA SER A 78 16.19 3.67 -11.74
C SER A 78 16.81 4.91 -11.09
N LYS A 79 17.32 5.86 -11.89
CA LYS A 79 17.80 7.15 -11.38
C LYS A 79 16.66 7.97 -10.76
N ASP A 80 15.46 7.78 -11.28
CA ASP A 80 14.24 8.45 -10.84
C ASP A 80 13.43 7.57 -9.87
N PHE A 81 14.05 6.50 -9.32
CA PHE A 81 13.43 5.74 -8.23
C PHE A 81 13.44 6.59 -6.95
N ASN A 82 12.46 7.48 -6.88
CA ASN A 82 12.09 8.17 -5.67
C ASN A 82 10.79 7.50 -5.23
N PRO A 83 10.80 6.47 -4.37
CA PRO A 83 9.57 5.92 -3.83
C PRO A 83 8.89 7.08 -3.12
N HIS A 84 7.86 7.64 -3.74
CA HIS A 84 7.07 8.68 -3.11
C HIS A 84 6.59 8.06 -1.81
N PRO A 85 6.92 8.60 -0.62
CA PRO A 85 6.19 8.20 0.57
C PRO A 85 4.73 8.47 0.22
N SER A 86 3.89 7.43 0.21
CA SER A 86 2.49 7.59 -0.17
C SER A 86 1.90 8.69 0.71
N GLN A 87 1.48 9.82 0.14
CA GLN A 87 1.07 10.97 0.96
C GLN A 87 0.09 10.52 2.04
N ALA A 88 0.27 11.04 3.26
CA ALA A 88 -0.55 10.62 4.39
C ALA A 88 -2.04 10.78 4.05
N LYS A 89 -2.81 9.70 4.22
CA LYS A 89 -4.26 9.68 3.94
C LYS A 89 -5.01 9.77 5.26
N SER A 90 -5.94 10.70 5.37
CA SER A 90 -6.71 10.91 6.60
C SER A 90 -8.18 10.63 6.38
N TYR A 91 -8.79 10.02 7.38
CA TYR A 91 -10.17 9.56 7.39
C TYR A 91 -10.83 10.07 8.65
N THR A 92 -11.89 10.87 8.51
CA THR A 92 -12.70 11.26 9.66
C THR A 92 -13.43 10.03 10.18
N VAL A 93 -13.33 9.80 11.47
CA VAL A 93 -14.07 8.77 12.20
C VAL A 93 -14.73 9.42 13.42
N ASN A 94 -15.69 8.75 14.05
CA ASN A 94 -16.26 9.23 15.31
C ASN A 94 -16.60 8.03 16.19
N VAL A 95 -15.55 7.38 16.67
CA VAL A 95 -15.67 6.19 17.53
C VAL A 95 -15.45 6.62 18.96
N MET A 96 -16.36 6.23 19.84
CA MET A 96 -16.34 6.57 21.26
C MET A 96 -16.29 5.30 22.10
N GLY A 97 -15.59 5.38 23.23
CA GLY A 97 -15.53 4.32 24.21
C GLY A 97 -15.41 4.88 25.62
N ALA A 98 -15.68 4.05 26.61
CA ALA A 98 -15.56 4.42 28.00
C ALA A 98 -15.05 3.26 28.85
N SER A 99 -14.36 3.59 29.93
CA SER A 99 -14.00 2.68 31.01
C SER A 99 -14.23 3.41 32.33
N GLY A 100 -15.36 3.16 32.97
CA GLY A 100 -15.74 3.87 34.18
C GLY A 100 -15.95 5.37 33.93
N PRO A 101 -15.33 6.27 34.72
CA PRO A 101 -15.43 7.72 34.51
C PRO A 101 -14.55 8.22 33.35
N MET A 102 -13.81 7.34 32.67
CA MET A 102 -12.97 7.72 31.54
C MET A 102 -13.69 7.56 30.22
N LYS A 103 -13.54 8.56 29.34
CA LYS A 103 -14.03 8.54 27.96
C LYS A 103 -12.86 8.69 26.99
N ILE A 104 -12.94 7.98 25.87
CA ILE A 104 -12.07 8.19 24.71
C ILE A 104 -12.93 8.45 23.47
N THR A 105 -12.55 9.45 22.69
CA THR A 105 -13.12 9.74 21.38
C THR A 105 -12.01 9.71 20.34
N ILE A 106 -12.19 8.94 19.28
CA ILE A 106 -11.29 8.86 18.13
C ILE A 106 -11.98 9.55 16.97
N ASN A 107 -11.41 10.69 16.55
CA ASN A 107 -12.02 11.59 15.56
C ASN A 107 -11.45 11.42 14.15
N LYS A 108 -10.25 10.87 14.04
CA LYS A 108 -9.56 10.72 12.76
C LYS A 108 -8.58 9.58 12.82
N VAL A 109 -8.49 8.85 11.71
CA VAL A 109 -7.41 7.90 11.44
C VAL A 109 -6.57 8.46 10.30
N THR A 110 -5.26 8.52 10.47
CA THR A 110 -4.32 8.89 9.41
C THR A 110 -3.37 7.72 9.14
N VAL A 111 -3.29 7.34 7.87
CA VAL A 111 -2.36 6.33 7.36
C VAL A 111 -1.17 7.10 6.79
N ASP A 112 -0.03 7.04 7.48
CA ASP A 112 1.14 7.89 7.21
C ASP A 112 2.40 7.04 6.99
N PRO A 113 3.05 7.09 5.82
CA PRO A 113 4.24 6.28 5.54
C PRO A 113 5.51 6.78 6.23
N ALA A 114 5.49 7.99 6.78
CA ALA A 114 6.67 8.68 7.31
C ALA A 114 6.32 9.55 8.53
N TYR A 115 5.45 9.01 9.40
CA TYR A 115 5.02 9.67 10.62
C TYR A 115 6.20 9.96 11.55
N LYS A 116 6.26 11.18 12.06
CA LYS A 116 7.25 11.62 13.03
C LYS A 116 6.67 12.75 13.88
N TYR A 117 6.55 12.52 15.19
CA TYR A 117 6.11 13.57 16.13
C TYR A 117 7.29 14.16 16.92
N ASP A 118 8.24 13.32 17.32
CA ASP A 118 9.45 13.72 18.03
C ASP A 118 10.60 13.95 17.03
N PRO A 119 11.25 15.13 17.03
CA PRO A 119 12.34 15.44 16.11
C PRO A 119 13.56 14.50 16.25
N TYR A 120 13.76 13.87 17.40
CA TYR A 120 14.88 12.99 17.68
C TYR A 120 14.63 11.52 17.29
N LEU A 121 13.38 11.15 17.02
CA LEU A 121 13.04 9.81 16.55
C LEU A 121 13.11 9.68 15.02
N PRO A 122 13.42 8.49 14.48
CA PRO A 122 13.28 8.24 13.04
C PRO A 122 11.80 8.25 12.64
N PRO A 123 11.47 8.68 11.40
CA PRO A 123 10.12 8.53 10.88
C PRO A 123 9.75 7.05 10.71
N ILE A 124 8.47 6.74 10.89
CA ILE A 124 7.93 5.38 10.76
C ILE A 124 6.71 5.35 9.85
N LYS A 125 6.41 4.18 9.29
CA LYS A 125 5.07 3.92 8.76
C LYS A 125 4.13 3.72 9.94
N ALA A 126 3.01 4.42 9.96
CA ALA A 126 2.09 4.37 11.07
C ALA A 126 0.63 4.49 10.65
N VAL A 127 -0.24 3.86 11.44
CA VAL A 127 -1.64 4.25 11.55
C VAL A 127 -1.76 5.14 12.79
N VAL A 128 -2.22 6.36 12.62
CA VAL A 128 -2.26 7.40 13.65
C VAL A 128 -3.71 7.71 14.00
N LEU A 129 -4.05 7.58 15.28
CA LEU A 129 -5.38 7.86 15.81
C LEU A 129 -5.36 9.24 16.48
N ASP A 130 -6.18 10.18 16.01
CA ASP A 130 -6.38 11.46 16.70
C ASP A 130 -7.43 11.25 17.79
N VAL A 131 -7.01 11.36 19.04
CA VAL A 131 -7.82 11.00 20.21
C VAL A 131 -8.02 12.17 21.17
N VAL A 132 -9.16 12.13 21.84
CA VAL A 132 -9.49 12.95 23.01
C VAL A 132 -9.80 12.00 24.15
N VAL A 133 -9.09 12.11 25.26
CA VAL A 133 -9.28 11.30 26.46
C VAL A 133 -9.69 12.22 27.60
N GLU A 134 -10.79 11.91 28.26
CA GLU A 134 -11.42 12.74 29.28
C GLU A 134 -11.69 11.92 30.53
N ASN A 135 -11.36 12.47 31.70
CA ASN A 135 -11.92 12.02 32.97
C ASN A 135 -13.15 12.88 33.28
N THR A 136 -14.32 12.26 33.43
CA THR A 136 -15.57 12.98 33.74
C THR A 136 -15.87 13.09 35.23
N SER A 137 -14.98 12.60 36.09
CA SER A 137 -15.12 12.65 37.55
C SER A 137 -14.20 13.72 38.18
N SER A 138 -14.44 14.03 39.46
CA SER A 138 -13.54 14.85 40.26
C SER A 138 -12.36 14.07 40.86
N ALA A 139 -12.39 12.74 40.82
CA ALA A 139 -11.35 11.88 41.37
C ALA A 139 -10.11 11.85 40.46
N LYS A 140 -8.96 11.51 41.04
CA LYS A 140 -7.77 11.14 40.27
C LYS A 140 -7.96 9.73 39.71
N ILE A 141 -7.80 9.59 38.41
CA ILE A 141 -7.95 8.32 37.69
C ILE A 141 -6.75 8.11 36.79
N SER A 142 -6.22 6.88 36.73
CA SER A 142 -5.13 6.50 35.83
C SER A 142 -5.66 5.64 34.70
N TRP A 143 -5.33 6.00 33.46
CA TRP A 143 -5.75 5.22 32.30
C TRP A 143 -4.73 5.30 31.16
N HIS A 144 -4.47 4.17 30.51
CA HIS A 144 -3.35 4.01 29.57
C HIS A 144 -3.78 3.53 28.18
N PRO A 145 -4.61 4.30 27.44
CA PRO A 145 -5.10 3.89 26.12
C PRO A 145 -4.00 3.68 25.08
N ALA A 146 -2.83 4.31 25.20
CA ALA A 146 -1.70 4.09 24.29
C ALA A 146 -0.89 2.80 24.61
N GLN A 147 -1.21 2.11 25.71
CA GLN A 147 -0.62 0.82 26.11
C GLN A 147 -1.56 -0.36 25.82
N GLY A 148 -2.61 -0.14 25.03
CA GLY A 148 -3.51 -1.19 24.61
C GLY A 148 -2.86 -2.16 23.62
N ILE A 149 -3.58 -3.23 23.32
CA ILE A 149 -3.28 -4.16 22.23
C ILE A 149 -4.07 -3.72 21.02
N PHE A 150 -3.41 -3.54 19.88
CA PHE A 150 -4.03 -3.13 18.64
C PHE A 150 -3.87 -4.21 17.59
N ALA A 151 -4.89 -4.45 16.79
CA ALA A 151 -4.85 -5.36 15.66
C ALA A 151 -5.34 -4.69 14.39
N LEU A 152 -4.64 -4.92 13.28
CA LEU A 152 -5.01 -4.42 11.96
C LEU A 152 -5.76 -5.49 11.16
N ASN A 153 -6.58 -5.09 10.21
CA ASN A 153 -7.21 -6.03 9.26
C ASN A 153 -6.22 -6.79 8.37
N THR A 154 -4.94 -6.39 8.36
CA THR A 154 -3.86 -7.09 7.68
C THR A 154 -3.37 -8.32 8.45
N GLY A 155 -3.83 -8.52 9.70
CA GLY A 155 -3.38 -9.58 10.60
C GLY A 155 -2.21 -9.18 11.50
N GLU A 156 -1.73 -7.93 11.39
CA GLU A 156 -0.66 -7.38 12.22
C GLU A 156 -1.19 -6.97 13.60
N GLN A 157 -0.48 -7.33 14.66
CA GLN A 157 -0.76 -6.95 16.05
C GLN A 157 0.35 -6.05 16.58
N ILE A 158 -0.02 -5.02 17.34
CA ILE A 158 0.84 -3.94 17.81
C ILE A 158 0.59 -3.76 19.30
N GLU A 159 1.66 -3.82 20.10
CA GLU A 159 1.62 -3.71 21.57
C GLU A 159 2.55 -2.60 22.09
N ASP A 160 3.31 -1.95 21.21
CA ASP A 160 4.39 -1.02 21.54
C ASP A 160 4.16 0.40 20.98
N ALA A 161 2.90 0.85 20.97
CA ALA A 161 2.52 2.16 20.43
C ALA A 161 3.07 3.37 21.22
N LEU A 162 3.55 3.17 22.45
CA LEU A 162 3.98 4.27 23.34
C LEU A 162 5.08 5.14 22.76
N LEU A 163 6.10 4.53 22.16
CA LEU A 163 7.32 5.24 21.73
C LEU A 163 7.02 6.34 20.72
N TYR A 164 6.00 6.13 19.88
CA TYR A 164 5.62 7.04 18.81
C TYR A 164 4.37 7.87 19.14
N SER A 165 3.78 7.70 20.32
CA SER A 165 2.53 8.35 20.70
C SER A 165 2.75 9.62 21.51
N GLN A 166 1.82 10.57 21.38
CA GLN A 166 1.77 11.74 22.25
C GLN A 166 1.19 11.38 23.62
N ASN A 167 1.39 12.27 24.60
CA ASN A 167 0.95 12.05 25.97
C ASN A 167 -0.59 12.18 26.12
N VAL A 168 -1.30 11.09 25.89
CA VAL A 168 -2.76 10.93 26.08
C VAL A 168 -3.12 9.87 27.12
N SER A 169 -2.11 9.35 27.84
CA SER A 169 -2.22 8.28 28.84
C SER A 169 -1.75 8.74 30.22
N GLY A 170 -1.84 7.87 31.23
CA GLY A 170 -1.37 8.11 32.60
C GLY A 170 -2.44 8.73 33.49
N ASP A 171 -2.00 9.57 34.42
CA ASP A 171 -2.89 10.15 35.45
C ASP A 171 -3.71 11.33 34.90
N PHE A 172 -4.97 11.38 35.32
CA PHE A 172 -5.93 12.44 35.07
C PHE A 172 -6.41 12.98 36.41
N LEU A 173 -6.13 14.26 36.68
CA LEU A 173 -6.52 14.91 37.94
C LEU A 173 -7.89 15.58 37.76
N GLY A 174 -8.93 14.98 38.33
CA GLY A 174 -10.31 15.47 38.17
C GLY A 174 -10.72 15.56 36.70
N HIS A 175 -11.46 16.60 36.32
CA HIS A 175 -12.04 16.82 34.98
C HIS A 175 -11.03 17.14 33.87
N THR A 176 -9.86 16.48 33.87
CA THR A 176 -8.79 16.66 32.91
C THR A 176 -9.17 16.07 31.55
N VAL A 177 -8.85 16.81 30.48
CA VAL A 177 -8.94 16.37 29.08
C VAL A 177 -7.56 16.40 28.46
N LYS A 178 -7.12 15.29 27.86
CA LYS A 178 -5.90 15.19 27.05
C LYS A 178 -6.27 14.98 25.59
N LYS A 179 -5.66 15.76 24.70
CA LYS A 179 -5.83 15.64 23.23
C LYS A 179 -4.49 15.33 22.61
N GLY A 180 -4.46 14.37 21.69
CA GLY A 180 -3.22 14.00 21.03
C GLY A 180 -3.39 12.86 20.06
N LYS A 181 -2.27 12.19 19.77
CA LYS A 181 -2.17 11.13 18.78
C LYS A 181 -1.64 9.85 19.40
N ILE A 182 -2.29 8.74 19.11
CA ILE A 182 -1.74 7.41 19.32
C ILE A 182 -1.22 6.91 17.98
N ALA A 183 0.08 6.64 17.87
CA ALA A 183 0.71 6.19 16.63
C ALA A 183 1.05 4.70 16.73
N LEU A 184 0.51 3.93 15.80
CA LEU A 184 0.66 2.48 15.72
C LEU A 184 1.69 2.17 14.61
N PRO A 185 2.90 1.70 14.93
CA PRO A 185 3.89 1.33 13.91
C PRO A 185 3.36 0.21 13.02
N VAL A 186 3.55 0.35 11.71
CA VAL A 186 3.11 -0.64 10.72
C VAL A 186 4.30 -1.17 9.94
N HIS A 187 4.56 -2.47 10.06
CA HIS A 187 5.61 -3.16 9.31
C HIS A 187 5.13 -3.62 7.94
N GLY A 188 3.85 -3.95 7.82
CA GLY A 188 3.23 -4.44 6.60
C GLY A 188 2.97 -3.39 5.52
N ASP A 189 2.08 -3.76 4.57
CA ASP A 189 1.61 -2.87 3.53
C ASP A 189 0.55 -1.91 4.09
N LEU A 190 1.00 -0.70 4.36
CA LEU A 190 0.21 0.40 4.91
C LEU A 190 -1.03 0.73 4.04
N GLU A 191 -0.92 0.56 2.72
CA GLU A 191 -2.02 0.80 1.77
C GLU A 191 -3.11 -0.27 1.84
N ARG A 192 -2.98 -1.33 2.63
CA ARG A 192 -4.02 -2.36 2.85
C ARG A 192 -4.75 -2.23 4.17
N VAL A 193 -4.34 -1.31 5.04
CA VAL A 193 -4.97 -1.10 6.34
C VAL A 193 -6.26 -0.30 6.16
N ARG A 194 -7.37 -0.83 6.67
CA ARG A 194 -8.74 -0.30 6.57
C ARG A 194 -9.51 -0.38 7.90
N MET A 195 -8.92 -1.01 8.90
CA MET A 195 -9.53 -1.17 10.21
C MET A 195 -8.44 -1.30 11.26
N VAL A 196 -8.68 -0.68 12.41
CA VAL A 196 -7.95 -0.95 13.66
C VAL A 196 -8.95 -1.50 14.67
N LYS A 197 -8.59 -2.62 15.31
CA LYS A 197 -9.23 -3.10 16.52
C LYS A 197 -8.36 -2.72 17.70
N CYS A 198 -8.96 -2.16 18.74
CA CYS A 198 -8.27 -1.76 19.96
C CYS A 198 -8.80 -2.60 21.13
N TYR A 199 -7.90 -3.06 21.97
CA TYR A 199 -8.20 -3.59 23.30
C TYR A 199 -7.42 -2.77 24.33
N ILE A 200 -8.14 -2.07 25.20
CA ILE A 200 -7.57 -1.15 26.18
C ILE A 200 -7.98 -1.63 27.57
N HIS A 201 -7.02 -1.79 28.46
CA HIS A 201 -7.29 -2.19 29.84
C HIS A 201 -8.14 -1.15 30.58
N ALA A 202 -8.88 -1.61 31.58
CA ALA A 202 -9.68 -0.79 32.47
C ALA A 202 -8.89 0.39 33.07
N ALA A 203 -9.61 1.44 33.42
CA ALA A 203 -9.09 2.55 34.20
C ALA A 203 -8.96 2.16 35.67
N PHE A 204 -7.99 2.75 36.38
CA PHE A 204 -7.68 2.45 37.77
C PHE A 204 -7.78 3.70 38.64
N ASP A 205 -8.19 3.53 39.90
CA ASP A 205 -8.07 4.57 40.92
C ASP A 205 -6.66 4.65 41.53
N GLU A 206 -6.49 5.49 42.55
CA GLU A 206 -5.23 5.64 43.27
C GLU A 206 -4.79 4.38 44.04
N GLN A 207 -5.71 3.46 44.32
CA GLN A 207 -5.47 2.18 44.99
C GLN A 207 -5.22 1.04 43.99
N LEU A 208 -5.04 1.39 42.71
CA LEU A 208 -4.87 0.44 41.60
C LEU A 208 -6.06 -0.53 41.46
N GLN A 209 -7.24 -0.14 41.96
CA GLN A 209 -8.46 -0.91 41.77
C GLN A 209 -9.12 -0.49 40.46
N PRO A 210 -9.62 -1.44 39.66
CA PRO A 210 -10.33 -1.11 38.44
C PRO A 210 -11.62 -0.34 38.78
N VAL A 211 -11.80 0.80 38.13
CA VAL A 211 -12.99 1.65 38.25
C VAL A 211 -13.84 1.65 36.98
N GLY A 212 -13.51 0.76 36.05
CA GLY A 212 -14.20 0.53 34.79
C GLY A 212 -13.93 -0.89 34.27
N GLU A 213 -14.34 -1.14 33.05
CA GLU A 213 -14.13 -2.41 32.35
C GLU A 213 -13.11 -2.24 31.22
N ASP A 214 -12.54 -3.35 30.78
CA ASP A 214 -11.71 -3.37 29.58
C ASP A 214 -12.53 -2.92 28.36
N LEU A 215 -11.93 -2.09 27.51
CA LEU A 215 -12.59 -1.46 26.38
C LEU A 215 -12.12 -2.10 25.07
N SER A 216 -13.06 -2.64 24.30
CA SER A 216 -12.84 -3.11 22.94
C SER A 216 -13.50 -2.20 21.92
N LEU A 217 -12.74 -1.70 20.94
CA LEU A 217 -13.24 -0.82 19.88
C LEU A 217 -12.86 -1.38 18.51
N GLU A 218 -13.75 -1.25 17.53
CA GLU A 218 -13.46 -1.50 16.12
C GLU A 218 -13.64 -0.20 15.34
N ILE A 219 -12.59 0.20 14.62
CA ILE A 219 -12.49 1.49 13.93
C ILE A 219 -12.29 1.21 12.44
N PRO A 220 -13.38 1.01 11.67
CA PRO A 220 -13.29 0.92 10.22
C PRO A 220 -13.07 2.31 9.60
N PHE A 221 -12.25 2.38 8.56
CA PHE A 221 -12.00 3.59 7.78
C PHE A 221 -11.74 3.25 6.31
N ARG A 222 -12.14 4.13 5.38
CA ARG A 222 -12.06 3.91 3.93
C ARG A 222 -11.71 5.19 3.18
#